data_AF-A0A182SGR3-F1
#
_entry.id   AF-A0A182SGR3-F1
#
_cell.length_a   1.000
_cell.length_b   1.000
_cell.length_c   1.000
_cell.angle_alpha   90.00
_cell.angle_beta   90.00
_cell.angle_gamma   90.00
#
_symmetry.space_group_name_H-M   'P 1'
#
loop_
_entity.id
_entity.type
_entity.pdbx_description
1 polymer ?
#
loop_
_entity_poly.entity_id
_entity_poly.type
_entity_poly.pdbx_seq_one_letter_code
_entity_poly.pdbx_strand_id
1 'polypeptide(L)'
;MKDSDSDSTTSDSDSSSELDVGSKRFNPLKALYSTKLKVPVASARLHDNVSVLESKQNTLGGFAEQYDENRIKQIRAAKNSNKVKVIPADQKPERKFLPEQGPIQYVRPLRHTKNLFMKLEKGYEGPLAMMQTWMQERKRVRVYIRKQSGIRGHVSGVIELFDKHWNMAISDVCET
;
A
#
# COMPACT_ATOMS: atom_id res chain seq x y z
N MET A 1 45.69 24.80 -26.44
CA MET A 1 45.23 23.80 -25.46
C MET A 1 44.47 22.74 -26.24
N LYS A 2 44.83 21.47 -26.07
CA LYS A 2 44.20 20.32 -26.71
C LYS A 2 43.10 19.85 -25.78
N ASP A 3 41.85 19.91 -26.24
CA ASP A 3 40.75 19.18 -25.60
C ASP A 3 40.20 18.20 -26.64
N SER A 4 40.49 16.93 -26.40
CA SER A 4 40.01 15.79 -27.18
C SER A 4 38.64 15.41 -26.66
N ASP A 5 37.58 15.70 -27.42
CA ASP A 5 36.27 15.10 -27.22
C ASP A 5 36.35 13.63 -27.65
N SER A 6 36.45 12.73 -26.67
CA SER A 6 36.26 11.30 -26.89
C SER A 6 34.76 11.01 -26.94
N ASP A 7 34.20 11.08 -28.14
CA ASP A 7 32.89 10.51 -28.45
C ASP A 7 33.01 8.98 -28.35
N SER A 8 32.80 8.45 -27.13
CA SER A 8 32.74 7.02 -26.91
C SER A 8 31.38 6.52 -27.39
N THR A 9 31.35 6.16 -28.68
CA THR A 9 30.43 5.21 -29.30
C THR A 9 29.87 4.23 -28.27
N THR A 10 28.62 4.44 -27.84
CA THR A 10 27.83 3.41 -27.17
C THR A 10 27.59 2.31 -28.19
N SER A 11 28.52 1.36 -28.24
CA SER A 11 28.35 0.12 -28.95
C SER A 11 27.07 -0.53 -28.42
N ASP A 12 26.05 -0.59 -29.27
CA ASP A 12 24.92 -1.52 -29.20
C ASP A 12 25.44 -2.97 -29.31
N SER A 13 26.32 -3.35 -28.39
CA SER A 13 26.82 -4.70 -28.26
C SER A 13 25.70 -5.48 -27.56
N ASP A 14 25.00 -6.30 -28.35
CA ASP A 14 23.99 -7.28 -27.94
C ASP A 14 24.54 -8.22 -26.87
N SER A 15 24.64 -7.76 -25.63
CA SER A 15 24.93 -8.61 -24.48
C SER A 15 23.62 -9.24 -24.04
N SER A 16 23.20 -10.27 -24.78
CA SER A 16 22.04 -11.12 -24.45
C SER A 16 22.05 -11.58 -22.99
N SER A 17 23.25 -11.72 -22.38
CA SER A 17 23.43 -12.06 -20.98
C SER A 17 22.96 -10.98 -19.99
N GLU A 18 23.00 -9.68 -20.33
CA GLU A 18 22.56 -8.61 -19.43
C GLU A 18 21.03 -8.52 -19.31
N LEU A 19 20.32 -9.00 -20.33
CA LEU A 19 18.86 -9.04 -20.38
C LEU A 19 18.28 -10.34 -19.82
N ASP A 20 19.10 -11.38 -19.66
CA ASP A 20 18.65 -12.64 -19.10
C ASP A 20 18.57 -12.57 -17.57
N VAL A 21 17.35 -12.74 -17.04
CA VAL A 21 17.01 -12.65 -15.61
C VAL A 21 17.76 -13.69 -14.77
N GLY A 22 18.10 -14.84 -15.37
CA GLY A 22 18.83 -15.92 -14.69
C GLY A 22 20.35 -15.73 -14.66
N SER A 23 20.88 -14.71 -15.33
CA SER A 23 22.33 -14.54 -15.50
C SER A 23 22.97 -13.80 -14.32
N LYS A 24 24.23 -14.13 -14.02
CA LYS A 24 25.03 -13.42 -13.00
C LYS A 24 25.32 -11.95 -13.37
N ARG A 25 25.15 -11.58 -14.64
CA ARG A 25 25.40 -10.22 -15.16
C ARG A 25 24.10 -9.49 -15.49
N PHE A 26 22.97 -9.94 -14.95
CA PHE A 26 21.68 -9.32 -15.19
C PHE A 26 21.68 -7.85 -14.77
N ASN A 27 21.32 -6.97 -15.69
CA ASN A 27 21.19 -5.55 -15.44
C ASN A 27 19.70 -5.17 -15.36
N PRO A 28 19.14 -4.95 -14.15
CA PRO A 28 17.71 -4.72 -13.98
C PRO A 28 17.25 -3.41 -14.63
N LEU A 29 18.10 -2.39 -14.66
CA LEU A 29 17.77 -1.08 -15.22
C LEU A 29 17.68 -1.17 -16.74
N LYS A 30 18.64 -1.85 -17.39
CA LYS A 30 18.61 -2.12 -18.84
C LYS A 30 17.43 -3.01 -19.23
N ALA A 31 17.13 -4.03 -18.43
CA ALA A 31 15.98 -4.91 -18.63
C ALA A 31 14.65 -4.13 -18.64
N LEU A 32 14.47 -3.19 -17.70
CA LEU A 32 13.24 -2.38 -17.56
C LEU A 32 12.93 -1.52 -18.80
N TYR A 33 13.96 -0.98 -19.46
CA TYR A 33 13.80 -0.11 -20.62
C TYR A 33 13.98 -0.84 -21.97
N SER A 34 14.36 -2.12 -21.96
CA SER A 34 14.57 -2.89 -23.19
C SER A 34 13.25 -3.51 -23.70
N THR A 35 13.03 -3.43 -25.02
CA THR A 35 11.92 -4.12 -25.69
C THR A 35 12.22 -5.59 -26.01
N LYS A 36 13.50 -5.99 -25.88
CA LYS A 36 14.01 -7.33 -26.18
C LYS A 36 13.96 -8.29 -24.98
N LEU A 37 13.47 -7.85 -23.81
CA LEU A 37 13.43 -8.66 -22.59
C LEU A 37 12.49 -9.88 -22.75
N LYS A 38 12.99 -11.07 -22.45
CA LYS A 38 12.20 -12.30 -22.41
C LYS A 38 11.95 -12.69 -20.96
N VAL A 39 10.68 -12.70 -20.54
CA VAL A 39 10.29 -13.19 -19.21
C VAL A 39 10.50 -14.71 -19.18
N PRO A 40 11.21 -15.28 -18.18
CA PRO A 40 11.54 -16.70 -18.15
C PRO A 40 10.32 -17.64 -18.23
N VAL A 41 9.18 -17.20 -17.68
CA VAL A 41 7.92 -17.97 -17.70
C VAL A 41 6.82 -17.07 -18.23
N ALA A 42 6.49 -17.19 -19.52
CA ALA A 42 5.47 -16.39 -20.17
C ALA A 42 4.05 -16.64 -19.62
N SER A 43 3.80 -17.83 -19.09
CA SER A 43 2.53 -18.22 -18.46
C SER A 43 2.43 -17.80 -16.99
N ALA A 44 3.44 -17.13 -16.43
CA ALA A 44 3.43 -16.72 -15.04
C ALA A 44 2.30 -15.73 -14.79
N ARG A 45 1.55 -15.96 -13.71
CA ARG A 45 0.42 -15.12 -13.36
C ARG A 45 0.91 -13.79 -12.80
N LEU A 46 0.59 -12.70 -13.50
CA LEU A 46 0.88 -11.36 -13.01
C LEU A 46 0.08 -11.08 -11.73
N HIS A 47 0.71 -10.44 -10.76
CA HIS A 47 0.09 -9.98 -9.53
C HIS A 47 0.15 -8.46 -9.49
N ASP A 48 -0.91 -7.87 -8.93
CA ASP A 48 -1.11 -6.42 -8.92
C ASP A 48 -0.02 -5.69 -8.11
N ASN A 49 0.48 -6.34 -7.05
CA ASN A 49 1.55 -5.81 -6.22
C ASN A 49 2.42 -6.93 -5.61
N VAL A 50 3.57 -6.52 -5.07
CA VAL A 50 4.54 -7.41 -4.40
C VAL A 50 3.94 -8.04 -3.15
N SER A 51 3.07 -7.32 -2.43
CA SER A 51 2.43 -7.85 -1.21
C SER A 51 1.49 -9.02 -1.48
N VAL A 52 0.78 -9.03 -2.62
CA VAL A 52 -0.04 -10.18 -3.04
C VAL A 52 0.86 -11.39 -3.34
N LEU A 53 2.02 -11.20 -3.99
CA LEU A 53 2.99 -12.27 -4.23
C LEU A 53 3.51 -12.85 -2.91
N GLU A 54 4.02 -12.01 -2.02
CA GLU A 54 4.55 -12.43 -0.72
C GLU A 54 3.51 -13.17 0.11
N SER A 55 2.26 -12.68 0.14
CA SER A 55 1.19 -13.33 0.91
C SER A 55 0.91 -14.77 0.46
N LYS A 56 0.92 -15.01 -0.86
CA LYS A 56 0.69 -16.35 -1.42
C LYS A 56 1.88 -17.25 -1.16
N GLN A 57 3.09 -16.72 -1.32
CA GLN A 57 4.30 -17.48 -1.08
C GLN A 57 4.44 -17.86 0.40
N ASN A 58 4.14 -16.94 1.32
CA ASN A 58 4.11 -17.21 2.76
C ASN A 58 3.01 -18.20 3.14
N THR A 59 1.91 -18.27 2.38
CA THR A 59 0.88 -19.31 2.58
C THR A 59 1.42 -20.71 2.28
N LEU A 60 2.38 -20.83 1.36
CA LEU A 60 3.02 -22.10 0.99
C LEU A 60 4.19 -22.50 1.89
N GLY A 61 4.70 -21.58 2.72
CA GLY A 61 5.90 -21.81 3.56
C GLY A 61 7.09 -20.93 3.23
N GLY A 62 6.94 -19.94 2.34
CA GLY A 62 7.99 -18.98 1.96
C GLY A 62 8.61 -19.29 0.59
N PHE A 63 9.58 -18.47 0.15
CA PHE A 63 10.18 -18.53 -1.20
C PHE A 63 11.01 -19.78 -1.48
N ALA A 64 11.28 -20.60 -0.47
CA ALA A 64 11.96 -21.89 -0.63
C ALA A 64 11.05 -22.98 -1.23
N GLU A 65 9.73 -22.84 -1.08
CA GLU A 65 8.75 -23.81 -1.59
C GLU A 65 8.30 -23.45 -3.01
N GLN A 66 8.13 -24.47 -3.86
CA GLN A 66 7.61 -24.27 -5.21
C GLN A 66 6.16 -23.76 -5.17
N TYR A 67 5.85 -22.81 -6.05
CA TYR A 67 4.50 -22.25 -6.14
C TYR A 67 3.52 -23.27 -6.73
N ASP A 68 2.50 -23.64 -5.96
CA ASP A 68 1.39 -24.50 -6.40
C ASP A 68 0.03 -23.97 -5.93
N GLU A 69 -0.85 -23.65 -6.88
CA GLU A 69 -2.19 -23.13 -6.60
C GLU A 69 -3.10 -24.16 -5.89
N ASN A 70 -2.93 -25.45 -6.18
CA ASN A 70 -3.75 -26.50 -5.60
C ASN A 70 -3.42 -26.68 -4.11
N ARG A 71 -2.12 -26.65 -3.78
CA ARG A 71 -1.64 -26.68 -2.39
C ARG A 71 -2.13 -25.46 -1.60
N ILE A 72 -2.11 -24.26 -2.19
CA ILE A 72 -2.68 -23.06 -1.53
C ILE A 72 -4.17 -23.25 -1.22
N LYS A 73 -4.95 -23.79 -2.17
CA LYS A 73 -6.38 -24.06 -1.96
C LYS A 73 -6.61 -25.08 -0.84
N GLN A 74 -5.82 -26.15 -0.78
CA GLN A 74 -5.89 -27.15 0.28
C GLN A 74 -5.55 -26.56 1.66
N ILE A 75 -4.48 -25.77 1.76
CA ILE A 75 -4.09 -25.10 3.03
C ILE A 75 -5.21 -24.17 3.52
N ARG A 76 -5.83 -23.42 2.60
CA ARG A 76 -6.97 -22.55 2.92
C ARG A 76 -8.21 -23.35 3.34
N ALA A 77 -8.50 -24.45 2.64
CA ALA A 77 -9.61 -25.34 2.97
C ALA A 77 -9.42 -25.98 4.36
N ALA A 78 -8.22 -26.47 4.69
CA ALA A 78 -7.88 -27.04 5.99
C ALA A 78 -7.99 -26.01 7.13
N LYS A 79 -7.59 -24.75 6.88
CA LYS A 79 -7.80 -23.65 7.84
C LYS A 79 -9.28 -23.31 8.06
N ASN A 80 -10.12 -23.53 7.05
CA ASN A 80 -11.56 -23.27 7.13
C ASN A 80 -12.36 -24.44 7.73
N SER A 81 -11.99 -25.69 7.46
CA SER A 81 -12.68 -26.88 7.98
C SER A 81 -12.58 -27.01 9.51
N ASN A 82 -11.53 -26.45 10.11
CA ASN A 82 -11.39 -26.38 11.57
C ASN A 82 -12.43 -25.47 12.26
N LYS A 83 -13.27 -24.72 11.52
CA LYS A 83 -14.27 -23.81 12.10
C LYS A 83 -15.68 -24.37 12.23
N VAL A 84 -16.01 -25.54 11.67
CA VAL A 84 -17.38 -26.07 11.71
C VAL A 84 -17.37 -27.54 12.10
N LYS A 85 -17.38 -27.83 13.41
CA LYS A 85 -17.88 -29.10 13.92
C LYS A 85 -19.39 -28.94 14.09
N VAL A 86 -20.17 -29.66 13.30
CA VAL A 86 -21.65 -29.65 13.35
C VAL A 86 -22.09 -30.26 14.68
N ILE A 87 -22.87 -29.50 15.45
CA ILE A 87 -23.44 -29.92 16.74
C ILE A 87 -24.83 -30.53 16.45
N PRO A 88 -25.19 -31.71 17.00
CA PRO A 88 -26.51 -32.31 16.80
C PRO A 88 -27.65 -31.39 17.28
N ALA A 89 -28.72 -31.29 16.50
CA ALA A 89 -29.76 -30.26 16.63
C ALA A 89 -30.54 -30.26 17.96
N ASP A 90 -30.60 -31.39 18.68
CA ASP A 90 -31.44 -31.56 19.87
C ASP A 90 -30.75 -31.32 21.22
N GLN A 91 -29.45 -31.04 21.24
CA GLN A 91 -28.78 -30.57 22.44
C GLN A 91 -28.33 -29.14 22.21
N LYS A 92 -28.94 -28.19 22.93
CA LYS A 92 -28.31 -26.88 23.09
C LYS A 92 -26.97 -27.13 23.80
N PRO A 93 -25.82 -26.92 23.15
CA PRO A 93 -24.53 -27.23 23.75
C PRO A 93 -24.26 -26.22 24.86
N GLU A 94 -24.55 -26.57 26.11
CA GLU A 94 -24.18 -25.75 27.25
C GLU A 94 -22.73 -26.08 27.66
N ARG A 95 -21.84 -25.10 27.46
CA ARG A 95 -20.43 -25.21 27.87
C ARG A 95 -20.34 -25.18 29.39
N LYS A 96 -19.97 -26.31 30.00
CA LYS A 96 -19.63 -26.45 31.43
C LYS A 96 -18.27 -25.81 31.72
N PHE A 97 -18.19 -24.48 31.70
CA PHE A 97 -16.98 -23.78 32.06
C PHE A 97 -16.99 -23.32 33.52
N LEU A 98 -15.84 -23.50 34.17
CA LEU A 98 -15.51 -22.74 35.38
C LEU A 98 -15.55 -21.23 35.05
N PRO A 99 -15.83 -20.33 36.00
CA PRO A 99 -15.91 -18.89 35.75
C PRO A 99 -14.68 -18.31 35.04
N GLU A 100 -13.50 -18.86 35.31
CA GLU A 100 -12.21 -18.52 34.67
C GLU A 100 -12.04 -19.09 33.25
N GLN A 101 -12.79 -20.13 32.90
CA GLN A 101 -12.81 -20.78 31.57
C GLN A 101 -13.94 -20.26 30.68
N GLY A 102 -14.77 -19.36 31.21
CA GLY A 102 -15.87 -18.74 30.48
C GLY A 102 -15.37 -17.94 29.26
N PRO A 103 -16.27 -17.56 28.35
CA PRO A 103 -15.92 -16.65 27.27
C PRO A 103 -15.35 -15.36 27.87
N ILE A 104 -14.06 -15.12 27.66
CA ILE A 104 -13.44 -13.83 27.98
C ILE A 104 -14.28 -12.78 27.24
N GLN A 105 -14.79 -11.78 27.96
CA GLN A 105 -15.55 -10.71 27.33
C GLN A 105 -14.69 -10.14 26.21
N TYR A 106 -15.14 -10.36 24.98
CA TYR A 106 -14.46 -9.82 23.82
C TYR A 106 -14.68 -8.32 23.85
N VAL A 107 -13.71 -7.60 24.42
CA VAL A 107 -13.63 -6.16 24.25
C VAL A 107 -13.33 -5.96 22.78
N ARG A 108 -14.31 -5.42 22.03
CA ARG A 108 -14.06 -5.04 20.64
C ARG A 108 -12.81 -4.17 20.66
N PRO A 109 -11.72 -4.54 19.95
CA PRO A 109 -10.57 -3.66 19.88
C PRO A 109 -11.09 -2.33 19.33
N LEU A 110 -10.93 -1.24 20.10
CA LEU A 110 -11.37 0.07 19.68
C LEU A 110 -10.65 0.39 18.36
N ARG A 111 -11.32 0.15 17.22
CA ARG A 111 -10.81 0.52 15.90
C ARG A 111 -10.80 2.05 15.69
N HIS A 112 -11.14 2.82 16.73
CA HIS A 112 -11.10 4.28 16.76
C HIS A 112 -9.67 4.85 16.72
N THR A 113 -8.63 4.02 16.82
CA THR A 113 -7.25 4.50 16.93
C THR A 113 -6.69 5.19 15.69
N LYS A 114 -7.40 5.19 14.54
CA LYS A 114 -6.92 5.77 13.28
C LYS A 114 -7.90 6.74 12.62
N ASN A 115 -8.55 7.59 13.42
CA ASN A 115 -9.42 8.64 12.90
C ASN A 115 -8.68 9.96 12.64
N LEU A 116 -9.27 10.81 11.81
CA LEU A 116 -8.71 12.11 11.46
C LEU A 116 -8.58 13.03 12.69
N PHE A 117 -9.56 13.01 13.59
CA PHE A 117 -9.50 13.74 14.86
C PHE A 117 -8.31 13.29 15.72
N MET A 118 -8.09 11.98 15.87
CA MET A 118 -6.92 11.45 16.59
C MET A 118 -5.59 11.88 15.95
N LYS A 119 -5.54 12.02 14.61
CA LYS A 119 -4.35 12.55 13.93
C LYS A 119 -4.14 14.03 14.16
N LEU A 120 -5.22 14.82 14.12
CA LEU A 120 -5.16 16.26 14.45
C LEU A 120 -4.70 16.45 15.90
N GLU A 121 -5.23 15.66 16.85
CA GLU A 121 -4.79 15.68 18.25
C GLU A 121 -3.33 15.30 18.42
N LYS A 122 -2.87 14.26 17.71
CA LYS A 122 -1.45 13.85 17.72
C LYS A 122 -0.53 14.94 17.15
N GLY A 123 -1.06 15.77 16.26
CA GLY A 123 -0.31 16.81 15.56
C GLY A 123 0.34 16.30 14.28
N TYR A 124 0.61 17.24 13.38
CA TYR A 124 1.39 17.03 12.17
C TYR A 124 2.78 17.66 12.29
N GLU A 125 3.72 17.16 11.50
CA GLU A 125 5.07 17.74 11.38
C GLU A 125 5.25 18.37 9.99
N GLY A 126 6.18 19.33 9.88
CA GLY A 126 6.53 19.99 8.62
C GLY A 126 5.41 20.92 8.10
N PRO A 127 5.13 20.96 6.77
CA PRO A 127 4.19 21.93 6.19
C PRO A 127 2.74 21.74 6.66
N LEU A 128 2.34 20.52 6.99
CA LEU A 128 1.01 20.25 7.55
C LEU A 128 0.86 20.76 8.99
N ALA A 129 1.98 20.88 9.74
CA ALA A 129 1.98 21.49 11.08
C ALA A 129 1.58 22.97 11.01
N MET A 130 2.13 23.70 10.03
CA MET A 130 1.78 25.10 9.80
C MET A 130 0.29 25.25 9.45
N MET A 131 -0.26 24.30 8.69
CA MET A 131 -1.68 24.28 8.36
C MET A 131 -2.56 24.03 9.59
N GLN A 132 -2.10 23.19 10.51
CA GLN A 132 -2.73 22.99 11.81
C GLN A 132 -2.72 24.26 12.65
N THR A 133 -1.61 25.02 12.64
CA THR A 133 -1.54 26.33 13.30
C THR A 133 -2.54 27.30 12.71
N TRP A 134 -2.66 27.40 11.38
CA TRP A 134 -3.67 28.26 10.74
C TRP A 134 -5.11 27.84 11.07
N MET A 135 -5.38 26.53 11.16
CA MET A 135 -6.67 25.99 11.58
C MET A 135 -7.00 26.38 13.04
N GLN A 136 -6.05 26.19 13.96
CA GLN A 136 -6.22 26.50 15.38
C GLN A 136 -6.41 28.01 15.63
N GLU A 137 -5.64 28.84 14.94
CA GLU A 137 -5.72 30.31 15.02
C GLU A 137 -6.89 30.89 14.22
N ARG A 138 -7.65 30.05 13.50
CA ARG A 138 -8.70 30.46 12.55
C ARG A 138 -8.23 31.55 11.57
N LYS A 139 -6.99 31.45 11.08
CA LYS A 139 -6.44 32.40 10.10
C LYS A 139 -7.12 32.23 8.75
N ARG A 140 -7.45 33.34 8.09
CA ARG A 140 -7.86 33.33 6.68
C ARG A 140 -6.67 32.95 5.81
N VAL A 141 -6.83 31.90 5.02
CA VAL A 141 -5.83 31.38 4.08
C VAL A 141 -6.33 31.55 2.65
N ARG A 142 -5.38 31.58 1.70
CA ARG A 142 -5.67 31.63 0.26
C ARG A 142 -5.14 30.34 -0.39
N VAL A 143 -6.06 29.51 -0.87
CA VAL A 143 -5.76 28.22 -1.50
C VAL A 143 -5.88 28.36 -3.01
N TYR A 144 -4.77 28.22 -3.73
CA TYR A 144 -4.77 28.27 -5.18
C TYR A 144 -5.17 26.92 -5.77
N ILE A 145 -6.15 26.94 -6.68
CA ILE A 145 -6.68 25.74 -7.34
C ILE A 145 -6.05 25.63 -8.72
N ARG A 146 -5.48 24.48 -9.03
CA ARG A 146 -4.91 24.20 -10.36
C ARG A 146 -5.95 23.71 -11.36
N LYS A 147 -5.73 23.95 -12.65
CA LYS A 147 -6.39 23.23 -13.76
C LYS A 147 -5.43 22.21 -14.36
N GLN A 148 -5.79 21.60 -15.50
CA GLN A 148 -4.91 20.66 -16.20
C GLN A 148 -3.54 21.28 -16.56
N SER A 149 -3.51 22.57 -16.91
CA SER A 149 -2.29 23.35 -17.10
C SER A 149 -2.46 24.75 -16.51
N GLY A 150 -1.69 25.11 -15.50
CA GLY A 150 -1.75 26.41 -14.83
C GLY A 150 -2.77 26.50 -13.68
N ILE A 151 -3.03 27.74 -13.24
CA ILE A 151 -3.90 28.06 -12.09
C ILE A 151 -5.31 28.37 -12.63
N ARG A 152 -6.35 27.79 -12.00
CA ARG A 152 -7.77 28.05 -12.28
C ARG A 152 -8.24 29.32 -11.58
N GLY A 153 -7.85 29.48 -10.33
CA GLY A 153 -8.31 30.54 -9.44
C GLY A 153 -7.85 30.25 -8.02
N HIS A 154 -8.50 30.86 -7.04
CA HIS A 154 -8.23 30.61 -5.64
C HIS A 154 -9.48 30.69 -4.78
N VAL A 155 -9.42 29.99 -3.65
CA VAL A 155 -10.42 30.05 -2.59
C VAL A 155 -9.78 30.69 -1.37
N SER A 156 -10.45 31.69 -0.80
CA SER A 156 -10.04 32.31 0.46
C SER A 156 -11.06 32.03 1.56
N GLY A 157 -10.60 31.65 2.76
CA GLY A 157 -11.48 31.29 3.87
C GLY A 157 -10.70 30.75 5.06
N VAL A 158 -11.39 30.20 6.06
CA VAL A 158 -10.79 29.64 7.28
C VAL A 158 -10.81 28.11 7.20
N ILE A 159 -9.68 27.46 7.52
CA ILE A 159 -9.60 25.99 7.53
C ILE A 159 -10.31 25.48 8.78
N GLU A 160 -11.33 24.63 8.62
CA GLU A 160 -11.99 23.94 9.75
C GLU A 160 -11.42 22.54 9.95
N LEU A 161 -11.05 21.86 8.86
CA LEU A 161 -10.56 20.48 8.91
C LEU A 161 -9.65 20.19 7.72
N PHE A 162 -8.70 19.26 7.89
CA PHE A 162 -7.86 18.78 6.79
C PHE A 162 -7.30 17.37 7.03
N ASP A 163 -6.80 16.74 5.97
CA ASP A 163 -6.10 15.45 6.02
C ASP A 163 -4.71 15.51 5.35
N LYS A 164 -3.92 14.44 5.52
CA LYS A 164 -2.59 14.23 4.91
C LYS A 164 -2.55 14.32 3.39
N HIS A 165 -3.71 14.20 2.73
CA HIS A 165 -3.84 14.26 1.27
C HIS A 165 -4.11 15.67 0.76
N TRP A 166 -4.03 16.70 1.60
CA TRP A 166 -4.40 18.09 1.28
C TRP A 166 -5.87 18.25 0.90
N ASN A 167 -6.72 17.32 1.34
CA ASN A 167 -8.17 17.52 1.37
C ASN A 167 -8.48 18.45 2.54
N MET A 168 -9.29 19.48 2.28
CA MET A 168 -9.56 20.54 3.25
C MET A 168 -11.05 20.88 3.26
N ALA A 169 -11.59 21.13 4.45
CA ALA A 169 -12.88 21.76 4.65
C ALA A 169 -12.65 23.21 5.06
N ILE A 170 -13.21 24.15 4.30
CA ILE A 170 -12.99 25.58 4.47
C ILE A 170 -14.35 26.24 4.75
N SER A 171 -14.42 27.09 5.78
CA SER A 171 -15.59 27.92 6.11
C SER A 171 -15.34 29.38 5.70
N ASP A 172 -16.43 30.17 5.59
CA ASP A 172 -16.38 31.59 5.17
C ASP A 172 -15.64 31.81 3.82
N VAL A 173 -16.04 31.00 2.84
CA VAL A 173 -15.36 30.90 1.55
C VAL A 173 -15.75 32.04 0.61
N CYS A 174 -14.73 32.71 0.07
CA CYS A 174 -14.84 33.55 -1.13
C CYS A 174 -13.97 32.93 -2.24
N GLU A 175 -14.59 32.50 -3.34
CA GLU A 175 -13.92 31.96 -4.53
C GLU A 175 -13.75 33.07 -5.58
N THR A 176 -12.60 33.08 -6.27
CA THR A 176 -12.31 34.01 -7.38
C THR A 176 -11.41 33.36 -8.42
#